data_AF-A0A1A3Q0Z6-F1
#
_entry.id   AF-A0A1A3Q0Z6-F1
#
_cell.length_a   1.000
_cell.length_b   1.000
_cell.length_c   1.000
_cell.angle_alpha   90.00
_cell.angle_beta   90.00
_cell.angle_gamma   90.00
#
_symmetry.space_group_name_H-M   'P 1'
#
loop_
_entity.id
_entity.type
_entity.pdbx_description
1 polymer ?
#
loop_
_entity_poly.entity_id
_entity_poly.type
_entity_poly.pdbx_seq_one_letter_code
_entity_poly.pdbx_strand_id
1 'polypeptide(L)'
;MSAREEVLHWGLDDWVELDRVHLCVSQENAGQPISVIQNKTLELIRSLVSNGMFVLGDVKRGVGFTAWNTSLDESMQRIHDVYVTNFEDENTWMWFCWLNATEEGEKLAKSLRESQCPVRTS
;
A
#
# COMPACT_ATOMS: atom_id res chain seq x y z
N MET A 1 -1.87 -0.23 15.08
CA MET A 1 -2.81 -0.62 14.01
C MET A 1 -2.16 -1.76 13.25
N SER A 2 -2.92 -2.57 12.52
CA SER A 2 -2.33 -3.47 11.54
C SER A 2 -1.78 -2.67 10.35
N ALA A 3 -0.83 -3.23 9.61
CA ALA A 3 -0.27 -2.64 8.40
C ALA A 3 -1.36 -2.31 7.38
N ARG A 4 -2.41 -3.13 7.30
CA ARG A 4 -3.58 -2.85 6.45
C ARG A 4 -4.30 -1.57 6.87
N GLU A 5 -4.60 -1.43 8.16
CA GLU A 5 -5.28 -0.24 8.70
C GLU A 5 -4.42 1.02 8.53
N GLU A 6 -3.10 0.90 8.72
CA GLU A 6 -2.19 2.03 8.52
C GLU A 6 -2.13 2.47 7.05
N VAL A 7 -2.01 1.54 6.11
CA VAL A 7 -2.02 1.86 4.67
C VAL A 7 -3.35 2.51 4.26
N LEU A 8 -4.48 1.99 4.76
CA LEU A 8 -5.80 2.59 4.55
C LEU A 8 -5.88 4.01 5.13
N HIS A 9 -5.29 4.23 6.30
CA HIS A 9 -5.23 5.54 6.93
C HIS A 9 -4.40 6.53 6.11
N TRP A 10 -3.21 6.15 5.67
CA TRP A 10 -2.36 6.99 4.80
C TRP A 10 -3.05 7.34 3.49
N GLY A 11 -3.79 6.39 2.91
CA GLY A 11 -4.57 6.61 1.69
C GLY A 11 -5.72 7.62 1.81
N LEU A 12 -6.05 8.09 3.01
CA LEU A 12 -7.01 9.19 3.21
C LEU A 12 -6.40 10.57 2.95
N ASP A 13 -5.08 10.69 3.12
CA ASP A 13 -4.38 11.97 3.05
C ASP A 13 -3.68 12.16 1.70
N ASP A 14 -3.01 11.11 1.18
CA ASP A 14 -2.28 11.15 -0.08
C ASP A 14 -2.14 9.75 -0.72
N TRP A 15 -1.52 9.68 -1.90
CA TRP A 15 -1.08 8.43 -2.51
C TRP A 15 -0.02 7.74 -1.64
N VAL A 16 -0.05 6.41 -1.62
CA VAL A 16 0.84 5.61 -0.77
C VAL A 16 1.91 4.95 -1.64
N GLU A 17 3.16 5.35 -1.46
CA GLU A 17 4.32 4.74 -2.13
C GLU A 17 4.60 3.31 -1.62
N LEU A 18 5.29 2.51 -2.45
CA LEU A 18 5.64 1.14 -2.10
C LEU A 18 6.47 1.05 -0.82
N ASP A 19 7.38 2.00 -0.59
CA ASP A 19 8.15 2.09 0.66
C ASP A 19 7.26 2.21 1.89
N ARG A 20 6.19 3.00 1.82
CA ARG A 20 5.26 3.16 2.94
C ARG A 20 4.56 1.87 3.29
N VAL A 21 4.13 1.11 2.28
CA VAL A 21 3.52 -0.22 2.48
C VAL A 21 4.54 -1.19 3.08
N HIS A 22 5.79 -1.19 2.57
CA HIS A 22 6.87 -1.97 3.14
C HIS A 22 7.09 -1.63 4.62
N LEU A 23 7.18 -0.35 4.97
CA LEU A 23 7.42 0.13 6.32
C LEU A 23 6.33 -0.34 7.29
N CYS A 24 5.06 -0.18 6.94
CA CYS A 24 3.94 -0.66 7.77
C CYS A 24 4.02 -2.18 8.01
N VAL A 25 4.33 -2.97 6.97
CA VAL A 25 4.45 -4.42 7.10
C VAL A 25 5.68 -4.81 7.93
N SER A 26 6.81 -4.14 7.72
CA SER A 26 8.05 -4.34 8.47
C SER A 26 7.87 -4.06 9.96
N GLN A 27 7.15 -2.98 10.30
CA GLN A 27 6.84 -2.62 11.68
C GLN A 27 5.93 -3.66 12.36
N GLU A 28 4.87 -4.14 11.69
CA GLU A 28 4.00 -5.19 12.22
C GLU A 28 4.75 -6.53 12.40
N ASN A 29 5.75 -6.80 11.55
CA ASN A 29 6.48 -8.06 11.49
C ASN A 29 7.94 -7.91 11.94
N ALA A 30 8.20 -7.05 12.93
CA ALA A 30 9.55 -6.74 13.40
C ALA A 30 10.33 -8.01 13.80
N GLY A 31 11.57 -8.13 13.31
CA GLY A 31 12.45 -9.28 13.55
C GLY A 31 12.22 -10.49 12.63
N GLN A 32 11.26 -10.42 11.70
CA GLN A 32 11.12 -11.44 10.66
C GLN A 32 12.17 -11.27 9.55
N PRO A 33 12.52 -12.34 8.82
CA PRO A 33 13.37 -12.24 7.64
C PRO A 33 12.78 -11.34 6.56
N ILE A 34 13.64 -10.66 5.79
CA ILE A 34 13.20 -9.75 4.73
C ILE A 34 12.29 -10.43 3.69
N SER A 35 12.55 -11.69 3.35
CA SER A 35 11.70 -12.45 2.42
C SER A 35 10.27 -12.64 2.92
N VAL A 36 10.08 -12.76 4.23
CA VAL A 36 8.76 -12.85 4.86
C VAL A 36 8.05 -11.49 4.79
N ILE A 37 8.77 -10.40 5.06
CA ILE A 37 8.26 -9.03 4.95
C ILE A 37 7.84 -8.75 3.50
N GLN A 38 8.69 -9.07 2.53
CA GLN A 38 8.41 -8.87 1.10
C GLN A 38 7.16 -9.63 0.64
N ASN A 39 7.03 -10.91 1.00
CA ASN A 39 5.84 -11.70 0.67
C ASN A 39 4.57 -11.08 1.27
N LYS A 40 4.61 -10.68 2.54
CA LYS A 40 3.47 -10.03 3.21
C LYS A 40 3.12 -8.68 2.60
N THR A 41 4.11 -7.89 2.17
CA THR A 41 3.89 -6.63 1.44
C THR A 41 3.14 -6.89 0.14
N LEU A 42 3.58 -7.86 -0.66
CA LEU A 42 2.93 -8.20 -1.93
C LEU A 42 1.52 -8.76 -1.72
N GLU A 43 1.32 -9.62 -0.72
CA GLU A 43 0.00 -10.14 -0.33
C GLU A 43 -0.95 -9.02 0.10
N LEU A 44 -0.47 -8.06 0.89
CA LEU A 44 -1.24 -6.91 1.33
C LEU A 44 -1.68 -6.04 0.14
N ILE A 45 -0.75 -5.69 -0.76
CA ILE A 45 -1.05 -4.90 -1.97
C ILE A 45 -2.09 -5.64 -2.80
N ARG A 46 -1.87 -6.94 -3.08
CA ARG A 46 -2.79 -7.75 -3.88
C ARG A 46 -4.18 -7.77 -3.27
N SER A 47 -4.28 -7.98 -1.95
CA SER A 47 -5.55 -7.99 -1.21
C SER A 47 -6.26 -6.64 -1.27
N LEU A 48 -5.54 -5.53 -1.08
CA LEU A 48 -6.13 -4.20 -1.14
C LEU A 48 -6.70 -3.89 -2.53
N VAL A 49 -5.95 -4.21 -3.58
CA VAL A 49 -6.35 -3.93 -4.97
C VAL A 49 -7.45 -4.89 -5.43
N SER A 50 -7.35 -6.19 -5.13
CA SER A 50 -8.38 -7.17 -5.52
C SER A 50 -9.72 -6.91 -4.85
N ASN A 51 -9.71 -6.35 -3.64
CA ASN A 51 -10.91 -5.94 -2.92
C ASN A 51 -11.42 -4.56 -3.36
N GLY A 52 -10.79 -3.93 -4.36
CA GLY A 52 -11.19 -2.62 -4.89
C GLY A 52 -10.90 -1.45 -3.94
N MET A 53 -10.07 -1.63 -2.91
CA MET A 53 -9.75 -0.58 -1.94
C MET A 53 -8.74 0.44 -2.49
N PHE A 54 -7.84 -0.03 -3.35
CA PHE A 54 -6.82 0.78 -4.00
C PHE A 54 -6.69 0.42 -5.47
N VAL A 55 -6.15 1.35 -6.25
CA VAL A 55 -5.64 1.11 -7.60
C VAL A 55 -4.13 1.38 -7.65
N LEU A 56 -3.41 0.62 -8.48
CA LEU A 56 -1.97 0.78 -8.70
C LEU A 56 -1.68 1.74 -9.84
N GLY A 57 -0.61 2.51 -9.71
CA GLY A 57 -0.22 3.46 -10.73
C GLY A 57 1.14 4.10 -10.52
N ASP A 58 1.42 5.07 -11.39
CA ASP A 58 2.59 5.95 -11.29
C ASP A 58 2.18 7.33 -10.82
N VAL A 59 3.09 8.03 -10.16
CA VAL A 59 2.96 9.47 -9.90
C VAL A 59 3.97 10.22 -10.75
N LYS A 60 3.48 11.16 -11.55
CA LYS A 60 4.32 12.02 -12.40
C LYS A 60 4.21 13.47 -11.95
N ARG A 61 5.35 14.12 -11.74
CA ARG A 61 5.40 15.53 -11.34
C ARG A 61 4.63 16.40 -12.37
N GLY A 62 3.68 17.19 -11.89
CA GLY A 62 2.85 18.07 -12.72
C GLY A 62 1.66 17.40 -13.43
N VAL A 63 1.54 16.07 -13.37
CA VAL A 63 0.40 15.31 -13.91
C VAL A 63 -0.42 14.68 -12.78
N GLY A 64 0.26 14.26 -11.70
CA GLY A 64 -0.34 13.52 -10.60
C GLY A 64 -0.37 12.02 -10.85
N PHE A 65 -1.28 11.34 -10.16
CA PHE A 65 -1.44 9.90 -10.25
C PHE A 65 -2.05 9.46 -11.58
N THR A 66 -1.50 8.39 -12.16
CA THR A 66 -2.01 7.71 -13.35
C THR A 66 -2.11 6.22 -13.06
N ALA A 67 -3.33 5.69 -13.03
CA ALA A 67 -3.56 4.26 -12.85
C ALA A 67 -2.93 3.45 -13.99
N TRP A 68 -2.33 2.31 -13.66
CA TRP A 68 -1.83 1.40 -14.67
C TRP A 68 -2.97 0.72 -15.43
N ASN A 69 -2.80 0.59 -16.74
CA ASN A 69 -3.72 -0.14 -17.61
C ASN A 69 -3.24 -1.58 -17.86
N THR A 70 -2.95 -2.30 -16.77
CA THR A 70 -2.48 -3.69 -16.78
C THR A 70 -3.36 -4.53 -15.86
N SER A 71 -3.41 -5.84 -16.07
CA SER A 71 -4.08 -6.74 -15.13
C SER A 71 -3.41 -6.70 -13.74
N LEU A 72 -4.13 -7.11 -12.70
CA LEU A 72 -3.57 -7.19 -11.35
C LEU A 72 -2.35 -8.12 -11.32
N ASP A 73 -2.40 -9.26 -12.00
CA ASP A 73 -1.31 -10.24 -12.01
C ASP A 73 -0.05 -9.68 -12.69
N GLU A 74 -0.20 -9.02 -13.84
CA GLU A 74 0.92 -8.33 -14.51
C GLU A 74 1.50 -7.22 -13.63
N SER A 75 0.64 -6.45 -12.95
CA SER A 75 1.06 -5.37 -12.06
C SER A 75 1.84 -5.92 -10.86
N MET A 76 1.36 -7.00 -10.24
CA MET A 76 2.05 -7.65 -9.13
C MET A 76 3.37 -8.28 -9.55
N GLN A 77 3.45 -8.87 -10.75
CA GLN A 77 4.70 -9.41 -11.27
C GLN A 77 5.75 -8.29 -11.47
N ARG A 78 5.35 -7.16 -12.06
CA ARG A 78 6.24 -5.99 -12.21
C ARG A 78 6.77 -5.47 -10.88
N ILE A 79 5.91 -5.39 -9.86
CA ILE A 79 6.32 -4.97 -8.51
C ILE A 79 7.30 -5.98 -7.93
N HIS A 80 6.99 -7.29 -8.02
CA HIS A 80 7.87 -8.34 -7.54
C HIS A 80 9.27 -8.26 -8.16
N ASP A 81 9.38 -8.10 -9.48
CA ASP A 81 10.65 -8.08 -10.20
C ASP A 81 11.56 -6.91 -9.78
N VAL A 82 10.98 -5.80 -9.31
CA VAL A 82 11.75 -4.64 -8.84
C VAL A 82 12.00 -4.72 -7.33
N TYR A 83 10.96 -5.01 -6.56
CA TYR A 83 11.00 -4.98 -5.10
C TYR A 83 11.68 -6.21 -4.47
N VAL A 84 11.46 -7.40 -5.02
CA VAL A 84 12.03 -8.64 -4.46
C VAL A 84 13.40 -8.92 -5.06
N THR A 85 13.50 -8.88 -6.39
CA THR A 85 14.73 -9.24 -7.09
C THR A 85 15.82 -8.18 -6.93
N ASN A 86 15.46 -6.89 -6.84
CA ASN A 86 16.41 -5.77 -6.73
C ASN A 86 16.23 -4.97 -5.43
N PHE A 87 15.96 -5.64 -4.31
CA PHE A 87 15.67 -4.98 -3.03
C PHE A 87 16.80 -4.07 -2.51
N GLU A 88 18.05 -4.36 -2.84
CA GLU A 88 19.19 -3.54 -2.43
C GLU A 88 19.23 -2.17 -3.13
N ASP A 89 18.54 -2.01 -4.26
CA ASP A 89 18.41 -0.73 -4.95
C ASP A 89 17.17 0.04 -4.48
N GLU A 90 17.25 0.51 -3.23
CA GLU A 90 16.19 1.25 -2.53
C GLU A 90 15.65 2.43 -3.35
N ASN A 91 16.54 3.19 -4.00
CA ASN A 91 16.13 4.34 -4.80
C ASN A 91 15.21 3.99 -5.97
N THR A 92 15.27 2.76 -6.46
CA THR A 92 14.44 2.28 -7.56
C THR A 92 13.11 1.74 -7.07
N TRP A 93 13.11 0.82 -6.09
CA TRP A 93 11.87 0.14 -5.72
C TRP A 93 10.95 0.99 -4.83
N MET A 94 11.49 1.86 -3.96
CA MET A 94 10.71 2.65 -3.00
C MET A 94 9.61 3.49 -3.69
N TRP A 95 9.92 3.99 -4.88
CA TRP A 95 9.07 4.89 -5.67
C TRP A 95 8.47 4.22 -6.91
N PHE A 96 8.69 2.92 -7.08
CA PHE A 96 8.34 2.20 -8.31
C PHE A 96 6.84 2.23 -8.61
N CYS A 97 6.01 2.13 -7.57
CA CYS A 97 4.56 2.21 -7.70
C CYS A 97 3.93 2.98 -6.55
N TRP A 98 2.73 3.47 -6.82
CA TRP A 98 1.89 4.17 -5.87
C TRP A 98 0.52 3.53 -5.82
N LEU A 99 -0.08 3.55 -4.63
CA LEU A 99 -1.45 3.11 -4.39
C LEU A 99 -2.32 4.35 -4.19
N ASN A 100 -3.38 4.48 -4.98
CA ASN A 100 -4.40 5.51 -4.78
C ASN A 100 -5.67 4.88 -4.22
N ALA A 101 -6.18 5.42 -3.11
CA ALA A 101 -7.41 4.92 -2.51
C ALA A 101 -8.58 5.14 -3.47
N THR A 102 -9.46 4.15 -3.55
CA THR A 102 -10.75 4.32 -4.23
C THR A 102 -11.76 4.92 -3.26
N GLU A 103 -12.93 5.31 -3.77
CA GLU A 103 -14.04 5.75 -2.93
C GLU A 103 -14.40 4.70 -1.85
N GLU A 104 -14.36 3.41 -2.20
CA GLU A 104 -14.64 2.33 -1.26
C GLU A 104 -13.52 2.14 -0.23
N GLY A 105 -12.26 2.29 -0.65
CA GLY A 105 -11.11 2.30 0.26
C GLY A 105 -11.20 3.44 1.27
N GLU A 106 -11.53 4.66 0.82
CA GLU A 106 -11.71 5.81 1.69
C GLU A 106 -12.87 5.63 2.69
N LYS A 107 -14.01 5.10 2.24
CA LYS A 107 -15.17 4.82 3.12
C LYS A 107 -14.75 3.88 4.24
N LEU A 108 -14.08 2.77 3.90
CA LEU A 108 -13.60 1.80 4.88
C LEU A 108 -12.61 2.46 5.87
N ALA A 109 -11.64 3.21 5.37
CA ALA A 109 -10.64 3.87 6.20
C ALA A 109 -11.28 4.89 7.18
N LYS A 110 -12.27 5.66 6.72
CA LYS A 110 -13.04 6.59 7.57
C LYS A 110 -13.80 5.85 8.67
N SER A 111 -14.50 4.75 8.34
CA SER A 111 -15.21 3.93 9.34
C SER A 111 -14.27 3.30 10.37
N LEU A 112 -13.07 2.88 9.97
CA LEU A 112 -12.06 2.37 10.90
C LEU A 112 -11.58 3.46 11.87
N ARG A 113 -11.30 4.67 11.36
CA ARG A 113 -10.91 5.82 12.18
C ARG A 113 -11.99 6.19 13.21
N GLU A 114 -13.25 6.18 12.81
CA GLU A 114 -14.39 6.47 13.69
C GLU A 114 -14.58 5.38 14.76
N SER A 115 -14.39 4.11 14.40
CA SER A 115 -14.47 2.99 15.34
C SER A 115 -13.34 2.99 16.37
N GLN A 116 -12.18 3.56 16.02
CA GLN A 116 -11.01 3.68 16.89
C GLN A 116 -11.06 4.93 17.79
N CYS A 117 -11.91 5.92 17.48
CA CYS A 117 -12.24 7.04 18.36
C CYS A 117 -13.56 6.78 19.09
N PRO A 118 -13.59 6.09 20.24
CA PRO A 118 -14.81 6.05 21.04
C PRO A 118 -15.07 7.48 21.52
N VAL A 119 -16.17 8.09 21.04
CA VAL A 119 -16.73 9.27 21.67
C VAL A 119 -16.99 8.88 23.13
N ARG A 120 -16.17 9.42 24.04
CA ARG A 120 -16.40 9.34 25.47
C ARG A 120 -17.60 10.23 25.74
N THR A 121 -18.80 9.67 25.64
CA THR A 121 -20.02 10.35 26.07
C THR A 121 -19.92 10.51 27.58
N SER A 122 -19.70 11.75 28.00
CA SER A 122 -19.77 12.22 29.40
C SER A 122 -21.15 12.00 29.99
#